data_AF-A0A075FT11-F1
#
_entry.id   AF-A0A075FT11-F1
#
_cell.length_a   1.000
_cell.length_b   1.000
_cell.length_c   1.000
_cell.angle_alpha   90.00
_cell.angle_beta   90.00
_cell.angle_gamma   90.00
#
_symmetry.space_group_name_H-M   'P 1'
#
loop_
_entity.id
_entity.type
_entity.pdbx_description
1 polymer ?
#
loop_
_entity_poly.entity_id
_entity_poly.type
_entity_poly.pdbx_seq_one_letter_code
_entity_poly.pdbx_strand_id
1 'polypeptide(L)'
;MKQVENFDIKEIEKIVNKDLKNQDVAKMIQDSDNKTNEIMFIEGPPTMNGIPHAGHLRGRVFKDLWYRYNVLLGNKVIFNAGWDTQGLPVELQAEKELGIENGKNDITTPEDIERLVTECKKL
;
A
#
# COMPACT_ATOMS: atom_id res chain seq x y z
N MET A 1 6.48 -11.76 -29.76
CA MET A 1 6.46 -12.74 -28.65
C MET A 1 7.47 -13.83 -28.95
N LYS A 2 8.37 -14.16 -28.01
CA LYS A 2 9.21 -15.36 -28.13
C LYS A 2 8.40 -16.55 -27.62
N GLN A 3 8.32 -17.61 -28.41
CA GLN A 3 7.74 -18.87 -27.96
C GLN A 3 8.71 -19.48 -26.94
N VAL A 4 8.21 -19.80 -25.75
CA VAL A 4 9.00 -20.45 -24.69
C VAL A 4 8.60 -21.92 -24.61
N GLU A 5 9.59 -22.80 -24.56
CA GLU A 5 9.36 -24.26 -24.45
C GLU A 5 8.85 -24.65 -23.07
N ASN A 6 9.25 -23.92 -22.02
CA ASN A 6 8.81 -24.11 -20.64
C ASN A 6 8.25 -22.81 -20.06
N PHE A 7 7.09 -22.89 -19.40
CA PHE A 7 6.48 -21.77 -18.69
C PHE A 7 7.11 -21.61 -17.31
N ASP A 8 7.88 -20.53 -17.12
CA ASP A 8 8.43 -20.13 -15.82
C ASP A 8 7.89 -18.75 -15.43
N ILE A 9 6.97 -18.73 -14.47
CA ILE A 9 6.31 -17.50 -14.02
C ILE A 9 7.29 -16.50 -13.40
N LYS A 10 8.35 -16.96 -12.71
CA LYS A 10 9.30 -16.06 -12.04
C LYS A 10 10.17 -15.33 -13.05
N GLU A 11 10.58 -16.03 -14.11
CA GLU A 11 11.34 -15.40 -15.20
C GLU A 11 10.46 -14.45 -16.02
N ILE A 12 9.20 -14.82 -16.30
CA ILE A 12 8.24 -13.92 -16.95
C ILE A 12 8.03 -12.66 -16.13
N GLU A 13 7.81 -12.79 -14.82
CA GLU A 13 7.63 -11.64 -13.92
C GLU A 13 8.87 -10.72 -13.91
N LYS A 14 10.08 -11.27 -13.88
CA LYS A 14 11.32 -10.49 -13.98
C LYS A 14 11.42 -9.71 -15.30
N ILE A 15 11.09 -10.34 -16.41
CA ILE A 15 11.11 -9.71 -17.74
C ILE A 15 10.11 -8.55 -17.77
N VAL A 16 8.85 -8.81 -17.38
CA VAL A 16 7.79 -7.79 -17.35
C VAL A 16 8.17 -6.63 -16.42
N ASN A 17 8.67 -6.91 -15.21
CA ASN A 17 9.11 -5.86 -14.29
C ASN A 17 10.27 -5.03 -14.84
N LYS A 18 11.21 -5.65 -15.57
CA LYS A 18 12.31 -4.92 -16.23
C LYS A 18 11.79 -4.01 -17.34
N ASP A 19 10.84 -4.48 -18.14
CA ASP A 19 10.24 -3.70 -19.23
C ASP A 19 9.41 -2.53 -18.70
N LEU A 20 8.63 -2.76 -17.63
CA LEU A 20 7.81 -1.73 -16.99
C LEU A 20 8.63 -0.67 -16.24
N LYS A 21 9.82 -1.00 -15.73
CA LYS A 21 10.68 -0.03 -15.01
C LYS A 21 11.05 1.21 -15.82
N ASN A 22 11.09 1.10 -17.15
CA ASN A 22 11.43 2.21 -18.03
C ASN A 22 10.18 2.96 -18.56
N GLN A 23 8.99 2.62 -18.06
CA GLN A 23 7.72 3.17 -18.51
C GLN A 23 6.98 3.81 -17.34
N ASP A 24 6.42 5.00 -17.58
CA ASP A 24 5.48 5.59 -16.64
C ASP A 24 4.07 5.15 -16.98
N VAL A 25 3.71 3.94 -16.55
CA VAL A 25 2.40 3.33 -16.83
C VAL A 25 1.26 4.20 -16.29
N ALA A 26 1.46 4.83 -15.12
CA ALA A 26 0.44 5.69 -14.52
C ALA A 26 0.15 6.90 -15.42
N LYS A 27 1.20 7.56 -15.92
CA LYS A 27 1.06 8.65 -16.88
C LYS A 27 0.47 8.17 -18.21
N MET A 28 0.93 7.05 -18.76
CA MET A 28 0.38 6.47 -19.99
C MET A 28 -1.11 6.18 -19.87
N ILE A 29 -1.55 5.65 -18.72
CA ILE A 29 -2.96 5.49 -18.42
C ILE A 29 -3.60 6.87 -18.39
N GLN A 30 -3.11 7.83 -17.60
CA GLN A 30 -3.69 9.17 -17.46
C GLN A 30 -3.89 9.89 -18.79
N ASP A 31 -2.86 9.90 -19.64
CA ASP A 31 -2.79 10.59 -20.93
C ASP A 31 -3.54 9.85 -22.06
N SER A 32 -4.08 8.65 -21.82
CA SER A 32 -4.81 7.92 -22.86
C SER A 32 -6.09 8.66 -23.26
N ASP A 33 -6.25 8.90 -24.56
CA ASP A 33 -7.43 9.56 -25.13
C ASP A 33 -8.73 8.77 -24.90
N ASN A 34 -9.88 9.43 -25.09
CA ASN A 34 -11.22 8.83 -25.08
C ASN A 34 -11.71 8.28 -23.74
N LYS A 35 -11.20 8.80 -22.61
CA LYS A 35 -11.79 8.50 -21.30
C LYS A 35 -13.09 9.27 -21.09
N THR A 36 -14.19 8.54 -20.94
CA THR A 36 -15.53 9.14 -20.95
C THR A 36 -16.10 9.36 -19.55
N ASN A 37 -15.76 8.50 -18.59
CA ASN A 37 -16.28 8.58 -17.22
C ASN A 37 -15.14 8.62 -16.20
N GLU A 38 -15.30 9.41 -15.14
CA GLU A 38 -14.38 9.43 -14.00
C GLU A 38 -14.92 8.56 -12.86
N ILE A 39 -14.08 7.66 -12.35
CA ILE A 39 -14.40 6.84 -11.19
C ILE A 39 -13.27 6.96 -10.17
N MET A 40 -13.64 7.05 -8.91
CA MET A 40 -12.69 7.12 -7.80
C MET A 40 -12.77 5.84 -6.98
N PHE A 41 -11.60 5.34 -6.60
CA PHE A 41 -11.51 4.28 -5.62
C PHE A 41 -10.75 4.78 -4.40
N ILE A 42 -11.26 4.43 -3.23
CA ILE A 42 -10.63 4.71 -1.94
C ILE A 42 -10.16 3.37 -1.36
N GLU A 43 -8.86 3.19 -1.29
CA GLU A 43 -8.25 2.04 -0.63
C GLU A 43 -8.38 2.23 0.87
N GLY A 44 -9.03 1.28 1.54
CA GLY A 44 -9.00 1.20 3.00
C GLY A 44 -7.54 1.12 3.45
N PRO A 45 -7.01 2.16 4.12
CA PRO A 45 -5.58 2.28 4.33
C PRO A 45 -5.10 1.20 5.29
N PRO A 46 -4.01 0.48 4.97
CA PRO A 46 -3.38 -0.41 5.94
C PRO A 46 -2.79 0.41 7.10
N THR A 47 -2.83 -0.17 8.30
CA THR A 47 -2.18 0.42 9.46
C THR A 47 -0.66 0.36 9.35
N MET A 48 0.02 1.44 9.72
CA MET A 48 1.48 1.58 9.68
C MET A 48 2.13 0.96 10.92
N ASN A 49 1.98 -0.37 11.09
CA ASN A 49 2.56 -1.06 12.24
C ASN A 49 3.03 -2.50 11.94
N GLY A 50 3.28 -2.85 10.67
CA GLY A 50 3.77 -4.19 10.37
C GLY A 50 3.98 -4.53 8.90
N ILE A 51 4.50 -5.74 8.69
CA ILE A 51 4.80 -6.29 7.35
C ILE A 51 3.51 -6.86 6.73
N PRO A 52 3.26 -6.63 5.43
CA PRO A 52 2.10 -7.21 4.75
C PRO A 52 2.07 -8.74 4.78
N HIS A 53 0.98 -9.32 5.29
CA HIS A 53 0.67 -10.75 5.20
C HIS A 53 -0.29 -11.12 4.04
N ALA A 54 -0.54 -12.43 3.85
CA ALA A 54 -1.39 -12.96 2.77
C ALA A 54 -2.81 -12.35 2.68
N GLY A 55 -3.42 -11.99 3.80
CA GLY A 55 -4.67 -11.23 3.82
C GLY A 55 -4.61 -9.89 3.03
N HIS A 56 -3.52 -9.13 3.15
CA HIS A 56 -3.30 -7.92 2.37
C HIS A 56 -3.17 -8.24 0.88
N LEU A 57 -2.44 -9.31 0.54
CA LEU A 57 -2.28 -9.76 -0.84
C LEU A 57 -3.64 -10.06 -1.47
N ARG A 58 -4.48 -10.85 -0.78
CA ARG A 58 -5.83 -11.18 -1.24
C ARG A 58 -6.64 -9.91 -1.53
N GLY A 59 -6.68 -8.97 -0.59
CA GLY A 59 -7.39 -7.71 -0.77
C GLY A 59 -6.87 -6.90 -1.96
N ARG A 60 -5.55 -6.78 -2.11
CA ARG A 60 -4.92 -6.02 -3.20
C ARG A 60 -5.14 -6.65 -4.57
N VAL A 61 -5.11 -7.98 -4.68
CA VAL A 61 -5.37 -8.68 -5.96
C VAL A 61 -6.78 -8.37 -6.49
N PHE A 62 -7.82 -8.43 -5.65
CA PHE A 62 -9.18 -8.12 -6.09
C PHE A 62 -9.32 -6.66 -6.53
N LYS A 63 -8.71 -5.73 -5.77
CA LYS A 63 -8.74 -4.30 -6.08
C LYS A 63 -7.99 -4.03 -7.40
N ASP A 64 -6.78 -4.57 -7.57
CA ASP A 64 -5.97 -4.46 -8.80
C ASP A 64 -6.70 -4.96 -10.04
N LEU A 65 -7.37 -6.10 -9.96
CA LEU A 65 -8.18 -6.63 -11.06
C LEU A 65 -9.29 -5.66 -11.47
N TRP A 66 -10.02 -5.13 -10.49
CA TRP A 66 -11.09 -4.17 -10.74
C TRP A 66 -10.58 -2.87 -11.37
N TYR A 67 -9.41 -2.40 -10.95
CA TYR A 67 -8.76 -1.22 -11.54
C TYR A 67 -8.41 -1.43 -13.00
N ARG A 68 -7.70 -2.52 -13.31
CA ARG A 68 -7.31 -2.85 -14.69
C ARG A 68 -8.53 -2.97 -15.58
N TYR A 69 -9.58 -3.65 -15.09
CA TYR A 69 -10.84 -3.78 -15.81
C TYR A 69 -11.44 -2.42 -16.18
N ASN A 70 -11.52 -1.48 -15.24
CA ASN A 70 -12.09 -0.15 -15.50
C ASN A 70 -11.22 0.73 -16.41
N VAL A 71 -9.90 0.66 -16.27
CA VAL A 71 -8.99 1.34 -17.19
C VAL A 71 -9.19 0.83 -18.62
N LEU A 72 -9.31 -0.49 -18.80
CA LEU A 72 -9.53 -1.10 -20.11
C LEU A 72 -10.92 -0.80 -20.70
N LEU A 73 -11.91 -0.49 -19.87
CA LEU A 73 -13.22 0.00 -20.32
C LEU A 73 -13.21 1.48 -20.75
N GLY A 74 -12.09 2.19 -20.62
CA GLY A 74 -12.00 3.61 -20.95
C GLY A 74 -12.45 4.54 -19.82
N ASN A 75 -12.51 4.07 -18.57
CA ASN A 75 -12.78 4.95 -17.43
C ASN A 75 -11.49 5.64 -16.96
N LYS A 76 -11.60 6.92 -16.58
CA LYS A 76 -10.58 7.64 -15.84
C LYS A 76 -10.62 7.22 -14.39
N VAL A 77 -9.75 6.28 -14.01
CA VAL A 77 -9.68 5.78 -12.65
C VAL A 77 -8.74 6.65 -11.80
N ILE A 78 -9.26 7.22 -10.72
CA ILE A 78 -8.49 7.90 -9.69
C ILE A 78 -8.20 6.92 -8.56
N PHE A 79 -6.91 6.69 -8.30
CA PHE A 79 -6.42 5.81 -7.25
C PHE A 79 -6.07 6.63 -6.00
N ASN A 80 -6.84 6.46 -4.92
CA ASN A 80 -6.55 7.05 -3.62
C ASN A 80 -6.18 5.94 -2.63
N ALA A 81 -4.91 5.83 -2.31
CA ALA A 81 -4.42 5.03 -1.19
C ALA A 81 -3.89 5.93 -0.08
N GLY A 82 -3.71 5.37 1.10
CA GLY A 82 -3.17 6.06 2.25
C GLY A 82 -2.63 5.10 3.27
N TRP A 83 -2.20 5.66 4.39
CA TRP A 83 -1.76 4.93 5.56
C TRP A 83 -2.60 5.34 6.75
N ASP A 84 -2.98 4.37 7.56
CA ASP A 84 -3.56 4.62 8.87
C ASP A 84 -2.43 4.65 9.89
N THR A 85 -2.07 5.85 10.34
CA THR A 85 -0.85 6.12 11.11
C THR A 85 -1.14 6.48 12.56
N GLN A 86 -2.37 6.32 13.02
CA GLN A 86 -2.80 6.78 14.34
C GLN A 86 -3.54 5.69 15.12
N GLY A 87 -3.77 5.98 16.40
CA GLY A 87 -4.57 5.14 17.28
C GLY A 87 -3.81 3.96 17.88
N LEU A 88 -4.57 3.17 18.61
CA LEU A 88 -4.04 2.14 19.51
C LEU A 88 -3.08 1.13 18.86
N PRO A 89 -3.30 0.64 17.62
CA PRO A 89 -2.37 -0.33 17.04
C PRO A 89 -0.95 0.22 16.81
N VAL A 90 -0.82 1.53 16.54
CA VAL A 90 0.47 2.21 16.38
C VAL A 90 1.07 2.51 17.75
N GLU A 91 0.25 2.99 18.68
CA GLU A 91 0.66 3.30 20.06
C GLU A 91 1.20 2.05 20.78
N LEU A 92 0.52 0.91 20.70
CA LEU A 92 0.95 -0.35 21.33
C LEU A 92 2.27 -0.87 20.74
N GLN A 93 2.50 -0.68 19.43
CA GLN A 93 3.77 -1.05 18.81
C GLN A 93 4.88 -0.12 19.30
N ALA A 94 4.63 1.18 19.39
CA ALA A 94 5.60 2.15 19.90
C ALA A 94 5.94 1.90 21.38
N GLU A 95 4.94 1.60 22.23
CA GLU A 95 5.15 1.19 23.61
C GLU A 95 6.09 -0.02 23.70
N LYS A 96 5.88 -1.01 22.83
CA LYS A 96 6.73 -2.20 22.74
C LYS A 96 8.17 -1.88 22.32
N GLU A 97 8.37 -1.01 21.33
CA GLU A 97 9.73 -0.57 20.91
C GLU A 97 10.43 0.23 22.02
N LEU A 98 9.68 0.98 22.84
CA LEU A 98 10.21 1.74 23.98
C LEU A 98 10.42 0.91 25.25
N GLY A 99 9.97 -0.35 25.28
CA GLY A 99 10.03 -1.20 26.46
C GLY A 99 9.07 -0.80 27.59
N ILE A 100 7.93 -0.20 27.24
CA ILE A 100 6.86 0.17 28.18
C ILE A 100 5.96 -1.05 28.40
N GLU A 101 5.81 -1.50 29.66
CA GLU A 101 5.09 -2.74 29.98
C GLU A 101 3.75 -2.49 30.69
N ASN A 102 3.62 -1.41 31.48
CA ASN A 102 2.39 -1.10 32.22
C ASN A 102 1.51 -0.06 31.51
N GLY A 103 1.78 0.20 30.22
CA GLY A 103 1.07 1.16 29.39
C GLY A 103 0.97 2.54 30.05
N LYS A 104 -0.25 3.06 30.20
CA LYS A 104 -0.52 4.38 30.79
C LYS A 104 0.09 4.62 32.17
N ASN A 105 0.32 3.58 32.98
CA ASN A 105 0.89 3.75 34.31
C ASN A 105 2.38 4.15 34.27
N ASP A 106 3.08 3.81 33.18
CA ASP A 106 4.49 4.19 32.96
C ASP A 106 4.61 5.54 32.23
N ILE A 107 3.50 6.09 31.72
CA ILE A 107 3.44 7.36 30.98
C ILE A 107 2.83 8.42 31.90
N THR A 108 3.67 9.12 32.65
CA THR A 108 3.19 10.03 33.72
C THR A 108 3.57 11.48 33.51
N THR A 109 4.57 11.74 32.67
CA THR A 109 5.08 13.09 32.40
C THR A 109 4.83 13.52 30.94
N PRO A 110 4.80 14.84 30.66
CA PRO A 110 4.76 15.34 29.29
C PRO A 110 5.93 14.84 28.42
N GLU A 111 7.11 14.66 29.02
CA GLU A 111 8.30 14.13 28.35
C GLU A 111 8.10 12.67 27.91
N ASP A 112 7.44 11.84 28.72
CA ASP A 112 7.08 10.46 28.36
C ASP A 112 6.12 10.43 27.16
N ILE A 113 5.14 11.34 27.15
CA ILE A 113 4.18 11.49 26.04
C ILE A 113 4.93 11.91 24.76
N GLU A 114 5.82 12.89 24.84
CA GLU A 114 6.61 13.33 23.69
C GLU A 114 7.49 12.20 23.15
N ARG A 115 8.09 11.40 24.03
CA ARG A 115 8.87 10.23 23.65
C ARG A 115 8.02 9.19 22.92
N LEU A 116 6.83 8.88 23.42
CA LEU A 116 5.90 7.95 22.78
C LEU A 116 5.45 8.46 21.40
N VAL A 117 4.97 9.71 21.32
CA VAL A 117 4.52 10.30 20.05
C VAL A 117 5.65 10.35 19.02
N THR A 118 6.87 10.66 19.47
CA THR A 118 8.05 10.63 18.61
C THR A 118 8.31 9.23 18.07
N GLU A 119 8.13 8.19 18.88
CA GLU A 119 8.30 6.81 18.43
C GLU A 119 7.18 6.37 17.49
N CYS A 120 5.91 6.69 17.77
CA CYS A 120 4.78 6.43 16.87
C CYS A 120 5.00 7.01 15.46
N LYS A 121 5.71 8.14 15.33
CA LYS A 121 6.01 8.78 14.04
C LYS A 121 7.17 8.13 13.28
N LYS A 122 7.94 7.23 13.90
CA LYS A 122 9.06 6.51 13.27
C LYS A 122 8.65 5.14 12.71
N LEU A 123 7.54 4.58 13.22
CA LEU A 123 6.91 3.36 12.70
C LEU A 123 6.45 3.59 11.25
#